data_AF-A8RAF4-F1
#
_entry.id   AF-A8RAF4-F1
#
_cell.length_a   1.000
_cell.length_b   1.000
_cell.length_c   1.000
_cell.angle_alpha   90.00
_cell.angle_beta   90.00
_cell.angle_gamma   90.00
#
_symmetry.space_group_name_H-M   'P 1'
#
loop_
_entity.id
_entity.type
_entity.pdbx_description
1 polymer ?
#
loop_
_entity_poly.entity_id
_entity_poly.type
_entity_poly.pdbx_seq_one_letter_code
_entity_poly.pdbx_strand_id
1 'polypeptide(L)'
;MANLNIRIDNNLKRDAEAIFSDLGISLSAATTMFLKQVVRTNGIPFELKADPFYSAENQARLITAKERMESTGGTSHELIEVSDD
;
A
#
# COMPACT_ATOMS: atom_id res chain seq x y z
N MET A 1 -27.18 -15.68 11.35
CA MET A 1 -25.79 -15.25 11.63
C MET A 1 -24.86 -15.99 10.71
N ALA A 2 -23.80 -15.34 10.24
CA ALA A 2 -22.73 -15.99 9.49
C ALA A 2 -21.50 -16.11 10.40
N ASN A 3 -20.73 -17.19 10.25
CA ASN A 3 -19.48 -17.41 10.98
C ASN A 3 -18.29 -17.12 10.06
N LEU A 4 -17.27 -16.44 10.59
CA LEU A 4 -16.03 -16.14 9.88
C LEU A 4 -14.87 -16.84 10.61
N ASN A 5 -14.16 -17.72 9.90
CA ASN A 5 -12.98 -18.41 10.42
C ASN A 5 -11.75 -17.89 9.66
N ILE A 6 -10.79 -17.32 10.39
CA ILE A 6 -9.57 -16.73 9.82
C ILE A 6 -8.37 -17.41 10.47
N ARG A 7 -7.46 -17.92 9.64
CA ARG A 7 -6.14 -18.39 10.11
C ARG A 7 -5.18 -17.22 10.12
N ILE A 8 -4.54 -16.97 11.26
CA ILE A 8 -3.55 -15.92 11.46
C ILE A 8 -2.42 -16.45 12.33
N ASP A 9 -1.25 -15.81 12.26
CA ASP A 9 -0.15 -16.09 13.17
C ASP A 9 -0.53 -15.78 14.63
N ASN A 10 -0.01 -16.60 15.56
CA ASN A 10 -0.33 -16.46 16.98
C ASN A 10 0.19 -15.14 17.57
N ASN A 11 1.36 -14.66 17.15
CA ASN A 11 1.90 -13.38 17.63
C ASN A 11 1.07 -12.23 17.09
N LEU A 12 0.75 -12.26 15.78
CA LEU A 12 -0.12 -11.26 15.17
C LEU A 12 -1.47 -11.15 15.88
N LYS A 13 -2.09 -12.29 16.22
CA LYS A 13 -3.34 -12.33 16.98
C LYS A 13 -3.19 -11.63 18.33
N ARG A 14 -2.16 -11.98 19.08
CA ARG A 14 -1.91 -11.45 20.42
C ARG A 14 -1.67 -9.94 20.39
N ASP A 15 -0.85 -9.49 19.44
CA ASP A 15 -0.51 -8.07 19.31
C ASP A 15 -1.75 -7.24 18.93
N ALA A 16 -2.57 -7.74 18.00
CA ALA A 16 -3.83 -7.11 17.63
C ALA A 16 -4.83 -7.08 18.81
N GLU A 17 -4.95 -8.17 19.56
CA GLU A 17 -5.84 -8.24 20.74
C GLU A 17 -5.42 -7.25 21.83
N ALA A 18 -4.12 -7.08 22.08
CA ALA A 18 -3.61 -6.09 23.02
C ALA A 18 -4.01 -4.65 22.60
N ILE A 19 -3.75 -4.29 21.34
CA ILE A 19 -4.08 -2.96 20.81
C ILE A 19 -5.59 -2.70 20.88
N PHE A 20 -6.42 -3.66 20.47
CA PHE A 20 -7.87 -3.49 20.50
C PHE A 20 -8.43 -3.43 21.93
N SER A 21 -7.83 -4.18 22.86
CA SER A 21 -8.17 -4.10 24.29
C SER A 21 -7.87 -2.71 24.85
N ASP A 22 -6.73 -2.11 24.52
CA ASP A 22 -6.37 -0.75 24.93
C ASP A 22 -7.36 0.30 24.36
N LEU A 23 -7.91 0.03 23.17
CA LEU A 23 -8.97 0.84 22.55
C LEU A 23 -10.38 0.52 23.06
N GLY A 24 -10.53 -0.46 23.96
CA GLY A 24 -11.82 -0.85 24.54
C GLY A 24 -12.74 -1.61 23.58
N ILE A 25 -12.20 -2.25 22.54
CA ILE A 25 -12.98 -3.01 21.54
C ILE A 25 -12.47 -4.45 21.41
N SER A 26 -13.35 -5.38 21.06
CA SER A 26 -12.97 -6.76 20.80
C SER A 26 -12.42 -6.94 19.38
N LEU A 27 -11.62 -7.98 19.17
CA LEU A 27 -11.15 -8.37 17.84
C LEU A 27 -12.30 -8.58 16.84
N SER A 28 -13.43 -9.15 17.31
CA SER A 28 -14.64 -9.33 16.50
C SER A 28 -15.31 -8.00 16.13
N ALA A 29 -15.34 -7.03 17.05
CA ALA A 29 -15.86 -5.69 16.79
C ALA A 29 -14.99 -4.95 15.77
N ALA A 30 -13.67 -5.00 15.93
CA ALA A 30 -12.71 -4.42 14.99
C ALA A 30 -12.83 -5.03 13.59
N THR A 31 -12.90 -6.37 13.51
CA THR A 31 -13.11 -7.08 12.23
C THR A 31 -14.42 -6.70 11.56
N THR A 32 -15.49 -6.56 12.35
CA THR A 32 -16.80 -6.11 11.84
C THR A 32 -16.73 -4.67 11.32
N MET A 33 -16.04 -3.77 12.02
CA MET A 33 -15.83 -2.39 11.57
C MET A 33 -15.06 -2.35 10.24
N PHE A 34 -13.99 -3.13 10.12
CA PHE A 34 -13.24 -3.26 8.87
C PHE A 34 -14.12 -3.69 7.71
N LEU A 35 -14.91 -4.76 7.88
CA LEU A 35 -15.81 -5.26 6.83
C LEU A 35 -16.89 -4.24 6.45
N LYS A 36 -17.48 -3.55 7.43
CA LYS A 36 -18.44 -2.46 7.17
C LYS A 36 -17.79 -1.33 6.37
N GLN A 37 -16.55 -1.01 6.68
CA GLN A 37 -15.82 0.04 5.98
C GLN A 37 -15.51 -0.38 4.53
N VAL A 38 -15.10 -1.63 4.30
CA VAL A 38 -14.92 -2.19 2.94
C VAL A 38 -16.19 -2.05 2.10
N VAL A 39 -17.35 -2.41 2.67
CA VAL A 39 -18.65 -2.27 2.00
C VAL A 39 -18.99 -0.80 1.75
N ARG A 40 -18.74 0.08 2.74
CA ARG A 40 -19.04 1.52 2.63
C ARG A 40 -18.22 2.20 1.53
N THR A 41 -16.96 1.82 1.36
CA THR A 41 -16.05 2.43 0.37
C THR A 41 -16.00 1.68 -0.95
N ASN A 42 -16.68 0.54 -1.07
CA ASN A 42 -16.56 -0.38 -2.21
C ASN A 42 -15.08 -0.66 -2.59
N GLY A 43 -14.25 -0.89 -1.58
CA GLY A 43 -12.80 -0.99 -1.75
C GLY A 43 -12.07 -1.21 -0.42
N ILE A 44 -10.75 -1.41 -0.46
CA ILE A 44 -9.97 -1.60 0.77
C ILE A 44 -9.79 -0.24 1.48
N PRO A 45 -10.17 -0.13 2.76
CA PRO A 45 -10.24 1.15 3.46
C PRO A 45 -8.92 1.58 4.10
N PHE A 46 -7.83 1.31 3.41
CA PHE A 46 -6.50 1.80 3.68
C PHE A 46 -5.70 1.72 2.38
N GLU A 47 -4.65 2.53 2.30
CA GLU A 47 -3.79 2.55 1.12
C GLU A 47 -3.00 1.25 1.01
N LEU A 48 -3.09 0.58 -0.15
CA LEU A 48 -2.30 -0.60 -0.44
C LEU A 48 -0.95 -0.17 -1.01
N LYS A 49 0.10 -0.19 -0.19
CA LYS A 49 1.48 0.02 -0.63
C LYS A 49 2.22 -1.30 -0.67
N ALA A 50 2.60 -1.71 -1.87
CA ALA A 50 3.58 -2.77 -2.09
C ALA A 50 4.81 -2.23 -2.85
N ASP A 51 4.89 -0.91 -3.06
CA ASP A 51 5.58 -0.38 -4.22
C ASP A 51 7.00 0.13 -3.91
N PRO A 52 8.05 -0.49 -4.51
CA PRO A 52 9.39 0.09 -4.51
C PRO A 52 9.47 1.36 -5.39
N PHE A 53 8.61 1.55 -6.40
CA PHE A 53 8.66 2.68 -7.33
C PHE A 53 8.41 4.03 -6.64
N TYR A 54 7.46 4.14 -5.71
CA TYR A 54 7.28 5.34 -4.89
C TYR A 54 8.13 5.35 -3.60
N SER A 55 9.17 4.53 -3.49
CA SER A 55 10.11 4.62 -2.37
C SER A 55 10.78 5.99 -2.30
N ALA A 56 11.21 6.41 -1.10
CA ALA A 56 11.90 7.68 -0.92
C ALA A 56 13.14 7.80 -1.82
N GLU A 57 13.85 6.69 -2.04
CA GLU A 57 15.01 6.62 -2.93
C GLU A 57 14.64 6.87 -4.40
N ASN A 58 13.61 6.16 -4.92
CA ASN A 58 13.16 6.34 -6.29
C ASN A 58 12.57 7.73 -6.53
N GLN A 59 11.82 8.27 -5.55
CA GLN A 59 11.34 9.66 -5.61
C GLN A 59 12.49 10.66 -5.66
N ALA A 60 13.52 10.49 -4.82
CA ALA A 60 14.71 11.35 -4.86
C ALA A 60 15.41 11.28 -6.23
N ARG A 61 15.54 10.08 -6.80
CA ARG A 61 16.13 9.88 -8.14
C ARG A 61 15.35 10.62 -9.23
N LEU A 62 14.02 10.57 -9.19
CA LEU A 62 13.14 11.26 -10.15
C LEU A 62 13.23 12.79 -10.00
N ILE A 63 13.30 13.30 -8.77
CA ILE A 63 13.49 14.74 -8.50
C ILE A 63 14.82 15.21 -9.07
N THR A 64 15.92 14.51 -8.80
CA THR A 64 17.24 14.85 -9.37
C THR A 64 17.23 14.78 -10.90
N ALA A 65 16.56 13.79 -11.48
CA ALA A 65 16.44 13.67 -12.94
C ALA A 65 15.65 14.85 -13.54
N LYS A 66 14.56 15.28 -12.88
CA LYS A 66 13.77 16.45 -13.27
C LYS A 66 14.61 17.73 -13.22
N GLU A 67 15.29 17.99 -12.11
CA GLU A 67 16.15 19.17 -11.95
C GLU A 67 17.27 19.23 -13.00
N ARG A 68 17.87 18.06 -13.31
CA ARG A 68 18.83 17.95 -14.40
C ARG A 68 18.19 18.31 -15.74
N MET A 69 17.02 17.77 -16.06
CA MET A 69 16.32 18.09 -17.32
C MET A 69 15.97 19.58 -17.42
N GLU A 70 15.49 20.20 -16.34
CA GLU A 70 15.14 21.62 -16.31
C GLU A 70 16.36 22.53 -16.48
N SER A 71 17.53 22.12 -15.98
CA SER A 71 18.77 22.90 -16.07
C SER A 71 19.55 22.69 -17.36
N THR A 72 19.64 21.46 -17.88
CA THR A 72 20.46 21.15 -19.06
C THR A 72 19.68 21.10 -20.37
N GLY A 73 18.35 21.07 -20.30
CA GLY A 73 17.52 20.66 -21.42
C GLY A 73 17.64 19.16 -21.70
N GLY A 74 16.61 18.59 -22.32
CA GLY A 74 16.63 17.21 -22.82
C GLY A 74 17.05 17.15 -24.29
N THR A 75 17.59 16.01 -24.72
CA THR A 75 17.82 15.71 -26.14
C THR A 75 16.76 14.73 -26.62
N SER A 76 16.01 15.10 -27.67
CA SER A 76 15.10 14.15 -28.32
C SER A 76 15.90 13.03 -28.98
N HIS A 77 15.48 11.80 -28.73
CA HIS A 77 15.97 10.62 -29.43
C HIS A 77 14.80 9.95 -30.14
N GLU A 78 15.04 9.40 -31.31
CA GLU A 78 14.08 8.57 -32.04
C GLU A 78 13.73 7.32 -31.23
N LEU A 79 12.56 6.72 -31.48
CA LEU A 79 12.21 5.46 -30.82
C LEU A 79 13.22 4.38 -31.22
N ILE A 80 13.85 3.75 -30.21
CA ILE A 80 14.67 2.56 -30.45
C ILE A 80 13.67 1.43 -30.72
N GLU A 81 13.50 1.07 -31.98
CA GLU A 81 12.83 -0.17 -32.34
C GLU A 81 13.66 -1.33 -31.79
N VAL A 82 13.06 -2.11 -30.90
CA VAL A 82 13.65 -3.38 -30.48
C VAL A 82 13.46 -4.30 -31.68
N SER A 83 14.54 -4.59 -32.41
CA SER A 83 14.52 -5.61 -33.44
C SER A 83 14.22 -6.95 -32.76
N ASP A 84 13.07 -7.54 -33.08
CA ASP A 84 12.69 -8.90 -32.71
C ASP A 84 13.58 -9.91 -33.48
N ASP A 85 14.83 -10.07 -33.04
CA ASP A 85 15.71 -11.18 -33.45
C ASP A 85 15.98 -12.12 -32.26
#